data_AF-A0A7Y5UJW1-F1
#
_entry.id   AF-A0A7Y5UJW1-F1
#
_cell.length_a   1.000
_cell.length_b   1.000
_cell.length_c   1.000
_cell.angle_alpha   90.00
_cell.angle_beta   90.00
_cell.angle_gamma   90.00
#
_symmetry.space_group_name_H-M   'P 1'
#
loop_
_entity.id
_entity.type
_entity.pdbx_description
1 polymer ?
#
loop_
_entity_poly.entity_id
_entity_poly.type
_entity_poly.pdbx_seq_one_letter_code
_entity_poly.pdbx_strand_id
1 'polypeptide(L)' 'MRFDLTTLNLVLAIAETRSITRGAQREHLALGAASKRLSDLEGRLGVPL' A
#
# COMPACT_ATOMS: atom_id res chain seq x y z
N MET A 1 -8.91 -5.95 14.20
CA MET A 1 -8.09 -5.54 13.04
C MET A 1 -8.92 -4.64 12.14
N ARG A 2 -8.64 -3.33 12.09
CA ARG A 2 -9.34 -2.38 11.22
C ARG A 2 -8.43 -2.07 10.04
N PHE A 3 -8.68 -2.68 8.89
CA PHE A 3 -7.97 -2.32 7.66
C PHE A 3 -8.64 -1.06 7.11
N ASP A 4 -7.84 -0.08 6.70
CA ASP A 4 -8.35 1.10 6.05
C ASP A 4 -8.47 0.82 4.54
N LEU A 5 -9.57 1.28 3.94
CA LEU A 5 -9.83 1.07 2.51
C LEU A 5 -8.72 1.66 1.64
N THR A 6 -8.09 2.76 2.07
CA THR A 6 -7.00 3.38 1.33
C THR A 6 -5.78 2.47 1.24
N THR A 7 -5.49 1.70 2.29
CA THR A 7 -4.37 0.74 2.26
C THR A 7 -4.68 -0.44 1.36
N LEU A 8 -5.93 -0.94 1.35
CA LEU A 8 -6.33 -2.03 0.46
C LEU A 8 -6.30 -1.61 -1.01
N ASN A 9 -6.82 -0.42 -1.34
CA ASN A 9 -6.76 0.13 -2.69
C ASN A 9 -5.31 0.37 -3.14
N LEU A 10 -4.44 0.85 -2.24
CA LEU A 10 -3.00 0.97 -2.52
C LEU A 10 -2.39 -0.39 -2.90
N VAL A 11 -2.66 -1.46 -2.16
CA VAL A 11 -2.14 -2.79 -2.49
C VAL A 11 -2.65 -3.26 -3.84
N LEU A 12 -3.94 -3.06 -4.14
CA LEU A 12 -4.51 -3.40 -5.43
C LEU A 12 -3.84 -2.61 -6.57
N ALA A 13 -3.70 -1.30 -6.42
CA ALA A 13 -3.04 -0.44 -7.40
C ALA A 13 -1.57 -0.82 -7.62
N ILE A 14 -0.86 -1.25 -6.57
CA ILE A 14 0.52 -1.75 -6.67
C ILE A 14 0.54 -3.08 -7.43
N ALA A 15 -0.37 -4.01 -7.13
CA ALA A 15 -0.47 -5.30 -7.81
C ALA A 15 -0.76 -5.14 -9.32
N GLU A 16 -1.64 -4.21 -9.68
CA GLU A 16 -1.97 -3.90 -11.07
C GLU A 16 -0.81 -3.23 -11.82
N THR A 17 -0.15 -2.25 -11.18
CA THR A 17 0.92 -1.47 -11.83
C THR A 17 2.30 -2.12 -11.72
N ARG A 18 2.45 -3.15 -10.88
CA ARG A 18 3.72 -3.76 -10.46
C ARG A 18 4.77 -2.75 -9.98
N SER A 19 4.31 -1.65 -9.37
CA SER A 19 5.18 -0.56 -8.94
C SER A 19 4.56 0.21 -7.77
N ILE A 20 5.31 0.29 -6.66
CA ILE A 20 4.90 1.09 -5.50
C ILE A 20 4.71 2.56 -5.89
N THR A 21 5.61 3.11 -6.70
CA THR A 21 5.55 4.50 -7.14
C THR A 21 4.32 4.79 -8.00
N ARG A 22 4.01 3.92 -8.98
CA ARG A 22 2.82 4.11 -9.82
C ARG A 22 1.52 3.85 -9.07
N GLY A 23 1.49 2.86 -8.17
CA GLY A 23 0.36 2.60 -7.29
C GLY A 23 0.09 3.77 -6.34
N ALA A 24 1.14 4.33 -5.74
CA ALA A 24 1.03 5.53 -4.90
C ALA A 24 0.50 6.74 -5.67
N GLN A 25 0.98 6.97 -6.90
CA GLN A 25 0.45 8.05 -7.76
C GLN A 25 -1.03 7.86 -8.09
N ARG A 26 -1.47 6.62 -8.40
CA ARG A 26 -2.89 6.32 -8.68
C ARG A 26 -3.79 6.59 -7.48
N GLU A 27 -3.33 6.25 -6.28
CA GLU A 27 -4.08 6.49 -5.03
C GLU A 27 -3.88 7.90 -4.44
N HIS A 28 -3.23 8.81 -5.19
CA HIS A 28 -2.92 10.18 -4.76
C HIS A 28 -2.12 10.22 -3.44
N LEU A 29 -1.21 9.27 -3.25
CA LEU A 29 -0.34 9.17 -2.09
C LEU A 29 1.09 9.58 -2.42
N ALA A 30 1.72 10.30 -1.49
CA ALA A 30 3.16 10.45 -1.51
C ALA A 30 3.83 9.09 -1.33
N LEU A 31 4.95 8.86 -2.02
CA LEU A 31 5.67 7.57 -1.96
C LEU A 31 6.03 7.17 -0.52
N GLY A 32 6.48 8.11 0.32
CA GLY A 32 6.78 7.82 1.73
C GLY A 32 5.57 7.41 2.54
N ALA A 33 4.39 7.99 2.27
CA ALA A 33 3.14 7.61 2.92
C ALA A 33 2.66 6.22 2.48
N ALA A 34 2.78 5.93 1.18
CA ALA A 34 2.47 4.61 0.62
C ALA A 34 3.39 3.53 1.22
N SER A 35 4.70 3.78 1.25
CA SER A 35 5.69 2.87 1.84
C SER A 35 5.39 2.58 3.31
N LYS A 36 5.11 3.60 4.12
CA LYS A 36 4.78 3.40 5.54
C LYS A 36 3.52 2.55 5.71
N ARG A 37 2.47 2.82 4.92
CA ARG A 37 1.23 2.04 4.98
C ARG A 37 1.43 0.59 4.59
N LEU A 38 2.31 0.31 3.63
CA LEU A 38 2.64 -1.05 3.23
C LEU A 38 3.40 -1.76 4.37
N SER A 39 4.42 -1.13 4.95
CA SER A 39 5.17 -1.71 6.07
C SER A 39 4.30 -1.94 7.31
N ASP A 40 3.40 -1.00 7.63
CA ASP A 40 2.42 -1.17 8.71
C ASP A 40 1.46 -2.34 8.41
N LEU A 41 1.09 -2.55 7.13
CA LEU A 41 0.26 -3.67 6.71
C LEU A 41 0.99 -5.01 6.84
N GLU A 42 2.22 -5.10 6.35
CA GLU A 42 3.10 -6.28 6.49
C GLU A 42 3.26 -6.67 7.96
N GLY A 43 3.58 -5.70 8.83
CA GLY A 43 3.73 -5.92 10.27
C GLY A 43 2.44 -6.43 10.94
N ARG A 44 1.27 -5.99 10.46
CA ARG A 44 -0.03 -6.46 10.97
C ARG A 44 -0.41 -7.85 10.48
N LEU A 45 0.01 -8.22 9.27
CA LEU A 45 -0.25 -9.53 8.68
C LEU A 45 0.82 -10.57 9.06
N GLY A 46 1.97 -10.12 9.55
CA GLY A 46 3.11 -10.99 9.86
C GLY A 46 3.74 -11.61 8.61
N VAL A 47 3.57 -10.98 7.44
CA VAL A 47 4.12 -11.45 6.15
C VAL A 47 4.78 -10.30 5.41
N PRO A 48 5.90 -10.56 4.71
CA PRO A 48 6.42 -9.62 3.71
C PRO A 48 5.53 -9.65 2.46
N LEU A 49 5.21 -8.48 1.88
CA LEU A 49 4.34 -8.29 0.73
C LEU A 49 5.12 -7.84 -0.52
#